data_AF-A0A0B7IXF2-F1
#
_entry.id   AF-A0A0B7IXF2-F1
#
_cell.length_a   1.000
_cell.length_b   1.000
_cell.length_c   1.000
_cell.angle_alpha   90.00
_cell.angle_beta   90.00
_cell.angle_gamma   90.00
#
_symmetry.space_group_name_H-M   'P 1'
#
loop_
_entity.id
_entity.type
_entity.pdbx_description
1 polymer ?
#
loop_
_entity_poly.entity_id
_entity_poly.type
_entity_poly.pdbx_seq_one_letter_code
_entity_poly.pdbx_strand_id
1 'polypeptide(L)'
;MPLWLKKDLRNIFIKDNSKAYDKIYISRKYASTRKRVNEEELIEKIERLGFKVIYLELSSPYEQAQLFNKAKIIVGQHGSGFANLICTSYDLI
;
A
#
# COMPACT_ATOMS: atom_id res chain seq x y z
N MET A 1 -12.13 -6.67 -11.95
CA MET A 1 -12.76 -5.56 -11.20
C MET A 1 -13.37 -4.58 -12.19
N PRO A 2 -14.62 -4.13 -12.03
CA PRO A 2 -15.27 -3.28 -13.02
C PRO A 2 -14.58 -1.92 -13.20
N LEU A 3 -14.47 -1.45 -14.43
CA LEU A 3 -13.82 -0.18 -14.76
C LEU A 3 -14.53 1.02 -14.13
N TRP A 4 -15.87 0.99 -14.05
CA TRP A 4 -16.67 2.05 -13.43
C TRP A 4 -16.28 2.24 -11.95
N LEU A 5 -16.11 1.14 -11.21
CA LEU A 5 -15.76 1.19 -9.80
C LEU A 5 -14.34 1.72 -9.58
N LYS A 6 -13.38 1.30 -10.44
CA LYS A 6 -12.00 1.84 -10.42
C LYS A 6 -12.01 3.34 -10.64
N LYS A 7 -12.78 3.82 -11.63
CA LYS A 7 -12.91 5.24 -11.97
C LYS A 7 -13.53 6.04 -10.81
N ASP A 8 -14.65 5.57 -10.27
CA ASP A 8 -15.39 6.29 -9.22
C ASP A 8 -14.57 6.40 -7.93
N LEU A 9 -13.95 5.31 -7.48
CA LEU A 9 -13.13 5.34 -6.27
C LEU A 9 -11.87 6.18 -6.45
N ARG A 10 -11.24 6.15 -7.63
CA ARG A 10 -10.09 7.03 -7.92
C ARG A 10 -10.49 8.51 -7.87
N ASN A 11 -11.65 8.88 -8.41
CA ASN A 11 -12.14 10.26 -8.34
C ASN A 11 -12.42 10.73 -6.91
N ILE A 12 -12.83 9.83 -6.01
CA ILE A 12 -13.12 10.15 -4.60
C ILE A 12 -11.81 10.30 -3.80
N PHE A 13 -10.86 9.38 -3.99
CA PHE A 13 -9.71 9.24 -3.08
C PHE A 13 -8.40 9.86 -3.59
N ILE A 14 -8.25 10.14 -4.89
CA ILE A 14 -6.98 10.63 -5.46
C ILE A 14 -7.05 12.15 -5.70
N LYS A 15 -6.18 12.89 -5.01
CA LYS A 15 -5.83 14.31 -5.30
C LYS A 15 -4.31 14.44 -5.47
N ASP A 16 -3.86 15.37 -6.30
CA ASP A 16 -2.48 15.41 -6.83
C ASP A 16 -1.33 15.69 -5.84
N ASN A 17 -1.61 16.12 -4.60
CA ASN A 17 -0.60 16.69 -3.69
C ASN A 17 -0.12 15.75 -2.56
N SER A 18 -0.14 14.43 -2.74
CA SER A 18 0.21 13.47 -1.69
C SER A 18 1.65 12.93 -1.81
N LYS A 19 2.23 12.50 -0.68
CA LYS A 19 3.50 11.76 -0.64
C LYS A 19 3.37 10.44 -1.40
N ALA A 20 4.35 10.17 -2.26
CA ALA A 20 4.40 8.98 -3.09
C ALA A 20 5.74 8.28 -2.96
N TYR A 21 5.70 6.95 -3.09
CA TYR A 21 6.88 6.08 -3.09
C TYR A 21 6.76 5.09 -4.24
N ASP A 22 7.85 4.87 -4.96
CA ASP A 22 7.87 3.93 -6.09
C ASP A 22 7.78 2.46 -5.61
N LYS A 23 8.37 2.15 -4.44
CA LYS A 23 8.36 0.81 -3.85
C LYS A 23 7.84 0.89 -2.43
N ILE A 24 6.79 0.15 -2.11
CA ILE A 24 6.23 0.08 -0.76
C ILE A 24 6.17 -1.36 -0.26
N TYR A 25 6.50 -1.52 1.02
CA TYR A 25 6.28 -2.75 1.76
C TYR A 25 5.20 -2.51 2.81
N ILE A 26 4.13 -3.29 2.76
CA ILE A 26 3.02 -3.23 3.69
C ILE A 26 3.34 -4.16 4.86
N SER A 27 3.77 -3.57 5.97
CA SER A 27 3.97 -4.29 7.22
C SER A 27 2.64 -4.46 7.96
N ARG A 28 2.55 -5.54 8.74
CA ARG A 28 1.44 -5.83 9.64
C ARG A 28 1.85 -5.79 11.11
N LYS A 29 2.97 -5.13 11.44
CA LYS A 29 3.50 -5.03 12.82
C LYS A 29 2.46 -4.60 13.85
N TYR A 30 1.57 -3.68 13.47
CA TYR A 30 0.50 -3.15 14.32
C TYR A 30 -0.87 -3.80 14.11
N ALA A 31 -0.99 -4.79 13.23
CA ALA A 31 -2.25 -5.51 13.00
C ALA A 31 -2.69 -6.28 14.26
N SER A 32 -3.98 -6.36 14.50
CA SER A 32 -4.54 -7.10 15.66
C SER A 32 -4.32 -8.62 15.59
N THR A 33 -4.09 -9.18 14.40
CA THR A 33 -3.96 -10.62 14.17
C THR A 33 -2.85 -10.95 13.17
N ARG A 34 -2.32 -12.19 13.23
CA ARG A 34 -1.29 -12.73 12.33
C ARG A 34 -0.02 -11.87 12.26
N LYS A 35 0.53 -11.52 13.42
CA LYS A 35 1.84 -10.86 13.51
C LYS A 35 2.95 -11.86 13.20
N ARG A 36 3.95 -11.44 12.44
CA ARG A 36 5.22 -12.18 12.35
C ARG A 36 6.07 -11.85 13.57
N VAL A 37 6.59 -12.88 14.23
CA VAL A 37 7.70 -12.73 15.19
C VAL A 37 8.96 -12.45 14.35
N ASN A 38 9.78 -11.47 14.77
CA ASN A 38 11.07 -11.12 14.16
C ASN A 38 11.02 -10.41 12.78
N GLU A 39 10.16 -9.42 12.57
CA GLU A 39 10.06 -8.66 11.29
C GLU A 39 11.20 -7.64 11.08
N GLU A 40 12.02 -7.37 12.11
CA GLU A 40 13.06 -6.32 12.07
C GLU A 40 14.15 -6.57 11.03
N GLU A 41 14.70 -7.79 10.97
CA GLU A 41 15.72 -8.15 9.97
C GLU A 41 15.18 -8.05 8.53
N LEU A 42 13.90 -8.38 8.33
CA LEU A 42 13.24 -8.26 7.03
C LEU A 42 13.09 -6.79 6.64
N ILE A 43 12.64 -5.94 7.57
CA ILE A 43 12.48 -4.51 7.35
C ILE A 43 13.81 -3.88 6.93
N GLU A 44 14.90 -4.17 7.65
CA GLU A 44 16.22 -3.65 7.29
C GLU A 44 16.65 -4.05 5.87
N LYS A 45 16.46 -5.32 5.50
CA LYS A 45 16.80 -5.80 4.15
C LYS A 45 15.94 -5.14 3.08
N ILE A 46 14.64 -4.99 3.31
CA ILE A 46 13.71 -4.40 2.35
C ILE A 46 13.95 -2.90 2.19
N GLU A 47 14.25 -2.17 3.27
CA GLU A 47 14.62 -0.75 3.20
C GLU A 47 15.90 -0.55 2.38
N ARG A 48 16.91 -1.42 2.52
CA ARG A 48 18.12 -1.41 1.69
C ARG A 48 17.84 -1.65 0.20
N LEU A 49 16.74 -2.32 -0.15
CA LEU A 49 16.27 -2.50 -1.53
C LEU A 49 15.47 -1.29 -2.08
N GLY A 50 15.36 -0.23 -1.28
CA GLY A 50 14.70 1.03 -1.63
C GLY A 50 13.19 1.02 -1.40
N PHE A 51 12.66 0.09 -0.61
CA PHE A 51 11.25 0.08 -0.25
C PHE A 51 10.98 1.00 0.94
N LYS A 52 9.85 1.70 0.88
CA LYS A 52 9.28 2.37 2.06
C LYS A 52 8.38 1.40 2.83
N VAL A 53 8.66 1.20 4.12
CA VAL A 53 7.74 0.46 4.99
C VAL A 53 6.53 1.32 5.34
N ILE A 54 5.35 0.76 5.12
CA ILE A 54 4.03 1.37 5.35
C ILE A 54 3.24 0.50 6.33
N TYR A 55 2.56 1.17 7.26
CA TYR A 55 1.66 0.54 8.23
C TYR A 55 0.25 1.08 7.97
N LEU A 56 -0.59 0.29 7.27
CA LEU A 56 -1.89 0.78 6.80
C LEU A 56 -2.84 1.10 7.96
N GLU A 57 -2.72 0.39 9.08
CA GLU A 57 -3.52 0.61 10.29
C GLU A 57 -3.29 1.98 10.92
N LEU A 58 -2.18 2.64 10.58
CA LEU A 58 -1.85 4.00 11.04
C LEU A 58 -2.21 5.08 10.01
N SER A 59 -2.87 4.72 8.91
CA SER A 59 -3.22 5.62 7.81
C SER A 59 -4.71 5.63 7.57
N SER A 60 -5.27 6.81 7.31
CA SER A 60 -6.65 6.97 6.86
C SER A 60 -6.87 6.31 5.48
N PRO A 61 -8.10 5.94 5.10
CA PRO A 61 -8.40 5.39 3.77
C PRO A 61 -7.90 6.29 2.62
N TYR A 62 -7.94 7.61 2.82
CA TYR A 62 -7.44 8.58 1.85
C TYR A 62 -5.91 8.50 1.69
N GLU A 63 -5.17 8.45 2.79
CA GLU A 63 -3.71 8.28 2.73
C GLU A 63 -3.31 6.92 2.13
N GLN A 64 -4.03 5.85 2.45
CA GLN A 64 -3.78 4.53 1.87
C GLN A 64 -3.96 4.55 0.35
N ALA A 65 -5.07 5.11 -0.14
CA ALA A 65 -5.31 5.23 -1.58
C ALA A 65 -4.18 5.97 -2.29
N GLN A 66 -3.66 7.03 -1.67
CA GLN A 66 -2.57 7.85 -2.20
C GLN A 66 -1.23 7.10 -2.24
N LEU A 67 -0.91 6.36 -1.17
CA LEU A 67 0.28 5.52 -1.10
C LEU A 67 0.29 4.46 -2.20
N PHE A 68 -0.87 3.85 -2.50
CA PHE A 68 -1.01 2.85 -3.56
C PHE A 68 -1.03 3.47 -4.96
N ASN A 69 -1.53 4.70 -5.12
CA ASN A 69 -1.76 5.32 -6.42
C ASN A 69 -0.51 5.39 -7.32
N LYS A 70 0.64 5.74 -6.73
CA LYS A 70 1.90 5.93 -7.45
C LYS A 70 2.91 4.79 -7.22
N ALA A 71 2.60 3.81 -6.37
CA ALA A 71 3.48 2.68 -6.11
C ALA A 71 3.59 1.75 -7.33
N LYS A 72 4.83 1.51 -7.78
CA LYS A 72 5.17 0.60 -8.87
C LYS A 72 5.34 -0.83 -8.37
N ILE A 73 5.89 -0.98 -7.17
CA ILE A 73 6.10 -2.28 -6.53
C ILE A 73 5.47 -2.25 -5.14
N ILE A 74 4.56 -3.19 -4.89
CA ILE A 74 3.85 -3.34 -3.63
C ILE A 74 4.11 -4.77 -3.13
N VAL A 75 4.78 -4.88 -1.98
CA VAL A 75 5.06 -6.17 -1.32
C VAL A 75 4.40 -6.16 0.04
N GLY A 76 3.89 -7.29 0.51
CA GLY A 76 3.31 -7.39 1.84
C GLY A 76 2.64 -8.74 2.05
N GLN A 77 2.30 -9.03 3.30
CA GLN A 77 1.56 -10.25 3.61
C GLN A 77 0.11 -10.13 3.08
N HIS A 78 -0.36 -11.18 2.39
CA HIS A 78 -1.71 -11.22 1.83
C HIS A 78 -2.78 -10.80 2.85
N GLY A 79 -3.80 -10.06 2.40
CA GLY A 79 -4.88 -9.59 3.28
C GLY A 79 -5.68 -8.43 2.70
N SER A 80 -6.65 -7.94 3.48
CA SER A 80 -7.59 -6.89 3.07
C SER A 80 -6.93 -5.55 2.71
N GLY A 81 -5.73 -5.26 3.22
CA GLY A 81 -4.98 -4.06 2.87
C GLY A 81 -4.68 -3.94 1.35
N PHE A 82 -4.65 -5.06 0.62
CA PHE A 82 -4.50 -5.07 -0.84
C PHE A 82 -5.76 -4.66 -1.60
N ALA A 83 -6.91 -4.46 -0.94
CA ALA A 83 -8.09 -3.85 -1.58
C ALA A 83 -7.76 -2.46 -2.17
N ASN A 84 -6.79 -1.75 -1.58
CA ASN A 84 -6.29 -0.47 -2.07
C ASN A 84 -5.61 -0.54 -3.46
N LEU A 85 -5.32 -1.74 -4.00
CA LEU A 85 -4.82 -1.91 -5.36
C LEU A 85 -5.75 -1.28 -6.42
N ILE A 86 -7.04 -1.14 -6.11
CA ILE A 86 -7.98 -0.42 -6.97
C ILE A 86 -7.58 1.04 -7.24
N CYS A 87 -6.87 1.65 -6.29
CA CYS A 87 -6.43 3.04 -6.38
C CYS A 87 -5.12 3.18 -7.18
N THR A 88 -4.49 2.09 -7.62
CA THR A 88 -3.25 2.15 -8.43
C THR A 88 -3.51 2.81 -9.79
N SER A 89 -2.54 3.62 -10.25
CA SER A 89 -2.57 4.21 -11.61
C SER A 89 -2.08 3.24 -12.69
N TYR A 90 -1.52 2.10 -12.30
CA TYR A 90 -1.06 1.06 -13.21
C TYR A 90 -2.17 0.05 -13.45
N ASP A 91 -2.11 -0.63 -14.59
CA ASP A 91 -2.90 -1.83 -14.81
C ASP A 91 -2.10 -3.01 -14.25
N LEU A 92 -2.79 -3.83 -13.45
CA LEU A 92 -2.23 -5.06 -12.93
C LEU A 92 -2.13 -6.04 -14.10
N ILE A 93 -0.90 -6.43 -14.43
CA ILE A 93 -0.59 -7.45 -15.44
C ILE A 93 -1.00 -8.82 -14.89
#